data_AF-A0A932W1A1-F1
#
_entry.id   AF-A0A932W1A1-F1
#
_cell.length_a   1.000
_cell.length_b   1.000
_cell.length_c   1.000
_cell.angle_alpha   90.00
_cell.angle_beta   90.00
_cell.angle_gamma   90.00
#
_symmetry.space_group_name_H-M   'P 1'
#
loop_
_entity.id
_entity.type
_entity.pdbx_description
1 polymer ?
#
loop_
_entity_poly.entity_id
_entity_poly.type
_entity_poly.pdbx_seq_one_letter_code
_entity_poly.pdbx_strand_id
1 'polypeptide(L)'
;AAGAAPTAAAADLIDSVLAAGTKSGYTFTYTAGAAAAGTVPTYTLNGDPVTAGTTGQRHFFTDQSGVVRADPAAKATVASTPI
;
A
#
# COMPACT_ATOMS: atom_id res chain seq x y z
N ALA A 1 -30.04 -9.11 -0.16
CA ALA A 1 -29.99 -7.85 0.61
C ALA A 1 -29.38 -6.78 -0.29
N ALA A 2 -30.07 -5.65 -0.53
CA ALA A 2 -29.48 -4.51 -1.22
C ALA A 2 -28.54 -3.80 -0.24
N GLY A 3 -27.27 -3.64 -0.60
CA GLY A 3 -26.31 -2.91 0.23
C GLY A 3 -26.75 -1.46 0.41
N ALA A 4 -26.62 -0.92 1.63
CA ALA A 4 -26.86 0.49 1.88
C ALA A 4 -25.93 1.35 1.02
N ALA A 5 -26.38 2.55 0.64
CA ALA A 5 -25.54 3.49 -0.09
C ALA A 5 -24.28 3.81 0.73
N PRO A 6 -23.08 3.81 0.11
CA PRO A 6 -21.84 4.09 0.82
C PRO A 6 -21.91 5.50 1.42
N THR A 7 -21.56 5.62 2.71
CA THR A 7 -21.42 6.90 3.41
C THR A 7 -19.98 7.04 3.87
N ALA A 8 -19.53 8.26 4.17
CA ALA A 8 -18.19 8.48 4.74
C ALA A 8 -17.97 7.70 6.05
N ALA A 9 -19.03 7.50 6.86
CA ALA A 9 -18.98 6.71 8.08
C ALA A 9 -18.99 5.19 7.84
N ALA A 10 -19.41 4.76 6.65
CA ALA A 10 -19.38 3.37 6.19
C ALA A 10 -18.24 3.12 5.19
N ALA A 11 -17.37 4.10 4.97
CA ALA A 11 -16.19 4.01 4.15
C ALA A 11 -14.98 3.83 5.07
N ASP A 12 -14.11 2.86 4.77
CA ASP A 12 -12.83 2.67 5.45
C ASP A 12 -11.85 3.79 5.06
N LEU A 13 -12.15 5.02 5.50
CA LEU A 13 -11.42 6.21 5.12
C LEU A 13 -10.01 6.19 5.70
N ILE A 14 -9.05 6.53 4.86
CA ILE A 14 -7.68 6.84 5.26
C ILE A 14 -7.54 8.35 5.54
N ASP A 15 -6.53 8.72 6.32
CA ASP A 15 -6.26 10.14 6.56
C ASP A 15 -5.75 10.86 5.31
N SER A 16 -5.97 12.17 5.25
CA SER A 16 -5.64 12.99 4.08
C SER A 16 -4.15 13.04 3.74
N VAL A 17 -3.26 12.87 4.73
CA VAL A 17 -1.81 12.89 4.49
C VAL A 17 -1.38 11.58 3.82
N LEU A 18 -1.90 10.43 4.27
CA LEU A 18 -1.67 9.17 3.58
C LEU A 18 -2.29 9.17 2.19
N ALA A 19 -3.49 9.74 2.04
CA ALA A 19 -4.16 9.88 0.74
C ALA A 19 -3.37 10.76 -0.24
N ALA A 20 -2.58 11.72 0.25
CA ALA A 20 -1.68 12.54 -0.56
C ALA A 20 -0.43 11.77 -1.05
N GLY A 21 -0.20 10.55 -0.57
CA GLY A 21 0.84 9.65 -1.05
C GLY A 21 2.15 9.69 -0.27
N THR A 22 2.42 10.72 0.53
CA THR A 22 3.64 10.80 1.36
C THR A 22 3.30 11.00 2.83
N LYS A 23 3.75 10.08 3.67
CA LYS A 23 3.52 10.14 5.12
C LYS A 23 4.70 9.56 5.89
N SER A 24 5.05 10.20 7.00
CA SER A 24 6.13 9.74 7.91
C SER A 24 7.48 9.50 7.22
N GLY A 25 7.81 10.26 6.17
CA GLY A 25 9.08 10.10 5.44
C GLY A 25 9.08 9.02 4.37
N TYR A 26 7.91 8.43 4.07
CA TYR A 26 7.72 7.41 3.04
C TYR A 26 6.72 7.85 1.99
N THR A 27 7.00 7.49 0.73
CA THR A 27 6.07 7.57 -0.38
C THR A 27 5.38 6.22 -0.55
N PHE A 28 4.05 6.25 -0.53
CA PHE A 28 3.19 5.09 -0.70
C PHE A 28 2.70 5.03 -2.14
N THR A 29 2.98 3.92 -2.81
CA THR A 29 2.51 3.66 -4.17
C THR A 29 1.59 2.46 -4.17
N TYR A 30 0.30 2.70 -4.39
CA TYR A 30 -0.70 1.67 -4.59
C TYR A 30 -0.91 1.41 -6.09
N THR A 31 -0.97 0.15 -6.49
CA THR A 31 -1.34 -0.25 -7.85
C THR A 31 -2.39 -1.34 -7.77
N ALA A 32 -3.58 -1.05 -8.28
CA ALA A 32 -4.66 -2.01 -8.41
C ALA A 32 -4.31 -3.05 -9.48
N GLY A 33 -4.65 -4.31 -9.24
CA GLY A 33 -4.64 -5.35 -10.25
C GLY A 33 -5.80 -5.22 -11.24
N ALA A 34 -5.91 -6.20 -12.13
CA ALA A 34 -6.99 -6.23 -13.11
C ALA A 34 -8.36 -6.44 -12.42
N ALA A 35 -9.35 -5.63 -12.80
CA ALA A 35 -10.72 -5.84 -12.37
C ALA A 35 -11.30 -7.10 -13.01
N ALA A 36 -11.94 -7.95 -12.20
CA ALA A 36 -12.66 -9.14 -12.62
C ALA A 36 -14.06 -9.12 -12.02
N ALA A 37 -15.09 -9.16 -12.88
CA ALA A 37 -16.50 -9.16 -12.46
C ALA A 37 -16.90 -8.01 -11.51
N GLY A 38 -16.32 -6.82 -11.70
CA GLY A 38 -16.59 -5.64 -10.86
C GLY A 38 -15.77 -5.56 -9.57
N THR A 39 -14.86 -6.50 -9.35
CA THR A 39 -14.00 -6.56 -8.16
C THR A 39 -12.53 -6.47 -8.55
N VAL A 40 -11.68 -5.90 -7.71
CA VAL A 40 -10.21 -5.90 -7.88
C VAL A 40 -9.60 -6.88 -6.87
N PRO A 41 -9.28 -8.13 -7.26
CA PRO A 41 -8.86 -9.16 -6.32
C PRO A 41 -7.38 -9.08 -5.91
N THR A 42 -6.57 -8.34 -6.66
CA THR A 42 -5.13 -8.24 -6.45
C THR A 42 -4.67 -6.80 -6.40
N TYR A 43 -3.59 -6.54 -5.68
CA TYR A 43 -2.96 -5.23 -5.63
C TYR A 43 -1.50 -5.37 -5.27
N THR A 44 -0.74 -4.31 -5.50
CA THR A 44 0.56 -4.11 -4.88
C THR A 44 0.60 -2.78 -4.17
N LEU A 45 1.20 -2.75 -2.98
CA LEU A 45 1.45 -1.55 -2.22
C LEU A 45 2.92 -1.50 -1.86
N ASN A 46 3.57 -0.40 -2.20
CA ASN A 46 4.93 -0.11 -1.80
C ASN A 46 4.98 1.07 -0.84
N GLY A 47 5.89 1.00 0.13
CA GLY A 47 6.29 2.13 0.96
C GLY A 47 7.79 2.34 0.83
N ASP A 48 8.18 3.40 0.13
CA ASP A 48 9.58 3.71 -0.17
C ASP A 48 10.00 4.98 0.58
N PRO A 49 11.17 5.00 1.27
CA PRO A 49 11.64 6.22 1.90
C PRO A 49 11.84 7.32 0.85
N VAL A 50 11.37 8.54 1.15
CA VAL A 50 11.55 9.72 0.30
C VAL A 50 13.05 9.96 0.02
N THR A 51 13.89 9.83 1.05
CA THR A 51 15.35 9.81 0.94
C THR A 51 15.88 8.57 1.65
N ALA A 52 16.31 7.57 0.87
CA ALA A 52 16.88 6.34 1.40
C ALA A 52 18.07 6.62 2.35
N GLY A 53 18.08 5.94 3.49
CA GLY A 53 19.10 6.12 4.53
C GLY A 53 18.94 7.38 5.39
N THR A 54 17.94 8.22 5.15
CA THR A 54 17.65 9.43 5.95
C THR A 54 16.22 9.41 6.48
N THR A 55 15.22 9.34 5.60
CA THR A 55 13.81 9.31 6.02
C THR A 55 13.32 7.89 6.30
N GLY A 56 14.11 6.88 5.93
CA GLY A 56 13.87 5.48 6.23
C GLY A 56 15.02 4.58 5.76
N GLN A 57 15.17 3.44 6.43
CA GLN A 57 16.25 2.47 6.19
C GLN A 57 15.84 1.28 5.32
N ARG A 58 14.53 1.06 5.14
CA ARG A 58 13.99 -0.11 4.45
C ARG A 58 12.90 0.34 3.50
N HIS A 59 12.79 -0.34 2.38
CA HIS A 59 11.65 -0.29 1.48
C HIS A 59 10.69 -1.41 1.86
N PHE A 60 9.39 -1.18 1.68
CA PHE A 60 8.35 -2.13 2.04
C PHE A 60 7.47 -2.49 0.85
N PHE A 61 6.97 -3.72 0.86
CA PHE A 61 6.04 -4.25 -0.12
C PHE A 61 4.98 -5.10 0.58
N THR A 62 3.75 -4.99 0.11
CA THR A 62 2.69 -5.95 0.42
C THR A 62 1.71 -6.07 -0.75
N ASP A 63 0.99 -7.19 -0.79
CA ASP A 63 -0.04 -7.51 -1.78
C ASP A 63 -1.25 -8.15 -1.09
N GLN A 64 -2.21 -8.67 -1.87
CA GLN A 64 -3.41 -9.31 -1.35
C GLN A 64 -3.17 -10.52 -0.42
N SER A 65 -1.95 -11.04 -0.31
CA SER A 65 -1.63 -12.07 0.69
C SER A 65 -1.57 -11.52 2.12
N GLY A 66 -1.44 -10.20 2.27
CA GLY A 66 -1.25 -9.54 3.57
C GLY A 66 0.16 -9.69 4.14
N VAL A 67 1.08 -10.40 3.46
CA VAL A 67 2.47 -10.51 3.89
C VAL A 67 3.19 -9.20 3.63
N VAL A 68 3.85 -8.67 4.67
CA VAL A 68 4.74 -7.51 4.53
C VAL A 68 6.15 -8.02 4.28
N ARG A 69 6.81 -7.41 3.30
CA ARG A 69 8.19 -7.73 2.91
C ARG A 69 9.02 -6.47 2.97
N ALA A 70 10.32 -6.62 3.23
CA ALA A 70 11.24 -5.50 3.30
C ALA A 70 12.55 -5.75 2.55
N ASP A 71 13.13 -4.67 2.03
CA ASP A 71 14.45 -4.66 1.41
C ASP A 71 15.21 -3.40 1.87
N PRO A 72 16.46 -3.51 2.38
CA PRO A 72 17.19 -2.37 2.90
C PRO A 72 17.88 -1.51 1.82
N ALA A 73 18.02 -2.00 0.59
CA ALA A 73 18.86 -1.38 -0.43
C ALA A 73 18.08 -0.87 -1.65
N ALA A 74 16.99 -1.54 -2.00
CA ALA A 74 16.19 -1.22 -3.17
C ALA A 74 14.70 -1.37 -2.89
N LYS A 75 13.87 -0.93 -3.84
CA LYS A 75 12.42 -1.08 -3.79
C LYS A 75 12.05 -2.55 -3.55
N ALA A 76 11.33 -2.80 -2.46
CA ALA A 76 10.90 -4.14 -2.10
C ALA A 76 9.89 -4.69 -3.11
N THR A 77 9.92 -6.01 -3.29
CA THR A 77 9.06 -6.74 -4.23
C THR A 77 8.44 -7.96 -3.55
N VAL A 78 7.60 -8.69 -4.28
CA VAL A 78 7.08 -9.99 -3.84
C VAL A 78 8.18 -11.02 -3.55
N ALA A 79 9.38 -10.86 -4.12
CA ALA A 79 10.52 -11.74 -3.87
C ALA A 79 11.33 -11.32 -2.63
N SER A 80 11.10 -10.13 -2.07
CA SER A 80 11.83 -9.65 -0.89
C SER A 80 11.46 -10.46 0.36
N THR A 81 12.34 -10.44 1.35
CA THR A 81 12.22 -11.23 2.59
C THR A 81 10.98 -10.78 3.39
N PRO A 82 10.10 -11.71 3.81
CA PRO A 82 9.01 -11.42 4.73
C PRO A 82 9.51 -10.92 6.09
N ILE A 83 8.70 -10.11 6.76
CA ILE A 83 8.95 -9.62 8.14
C ILE A 83 7.80 -9.95 9.08
#